data_AF-A0A521WBW6-F1
#
_entry.id   AF-A0A521WBW6-F1
#
_cell.length_a   1.000
_cell.length_b   1.000
_cell.length_c   1.000
_cell.angle_alpha   90.00
_cell.angle_beta   90.00
_cell.angle_gamma   90.00
#
_symmetry.space_group_name_H-M   'P 1'
#
loop_
_entity.id
_entity.type
_entity.pdbx_description
1 polymer ?
#
loop_
_entity_poly.entity_id
_entity_poly.type
_entity_poly.pdbx_seq_one_letter_code
_entity_poly.pdbx_strand_id
1 'polypeptide(L)'
;MGFFDKLKFSKLKEGLAKTRDNIIGKVQKILTSKTKIDEEVLQNIEEILIQGDVGVATTMKIVEDLRERVKKEGYQETSQLDLLLKEEMQKLLASGSNGENDLFALPPERKPYVIMIVGVNGVGKTTTIGKLAYNYKNAGKSVVIAAADTFRAAANE
;
A
#
# COMPACT_ATOMS: atom_id res chain seq x y z
N MET A 1 -21.18 -7.22 -6.70
CA MET A 1 -20.02 -6.83 -5.86
C MET A 1 -19.40 -8.00 -5.06
N GLY A 2 -19.61 -9.28 -5.42
CA GLY A 2 -19.51 -10.38 -4.43
C GLY A 2 -18.40 -11.43 -4.56
N PHE A 3 -17.71 -11.56 -5.70
CA PHE A 3 -16.76 -12.67 -5.93
C PHE A 3 -15.37 -12.20 -6.35
N PHE A 4 -15.27 -11.31 -7.33
CA PHE A 4 -13.99 -10.75 -7.81
C PHE A 4 -13.31 -9.87 -6.76
N ASP A 5 -14.05 -9.09 -5.99
CA ASP A 5 -13.49 -8.26 -4.91
C ASP A 5 -12.95 -9.13 -3.77
N LYS A 6 -13.63 -10.24 -3.46
CA LYS A 6 -13.20 -11.21 -2.46
C LYS A 6 -11.92 -11.96 -2.91
N LEU A 7 -11.84 -12.33 -4.19
CA LEU A 7 -10.64 -12.96 -4.77
C LEU A 7 -9.45 -11.99 -4.80
N LYS A 8 -9.69 -10.72 -5.17
CA LYS A 8 -8.65 -9.67 -5.19
C LYS A 8 -8.17 -9.34 -3.78
N PHE A 9 -9.07 -9.23 -2.81
CA PHE A 9 -8.72 -8.99 -1.42
C PHE A 9 -7.96 -10.16 -0.80
N SER A 10 -8.34 -11.41 -1.11
CA SER A 10 -7.59 -12.59 -0.68
C SER A 10 -6.17 -12.59 -1.22
N LYS A 11 -6.00 -12.32 -2.53
CA LYS A 11 -4.67 -12.23 -3.17
C LYS A 11 -3.83 -11.09 -2.59
N LEU A 12 -4.44 -9.95 -2.29
CA LEU A 12 -3.77 -8.83 -1.62
C LEU A 12 -3.30 -9.24 -0.21
N LYS A 13 -4.18 -9.85 0.57
CA LYS A 13 -3.87 -10.32 1.93
C LYS A 13 -2.74 -11.36 1.94
N GLU A 14 -2.73 -12.24 0.95
CA GLU A 14 -1.69 -13.26 0.77
C GLU A 14 -0.36 -12.64 0.34
N GLY A 15 -0.38 -11.74 -0.66
CA GLY A 15 0.83 -11.03 -1.13
C GLY A 15 1.48 -10.17 -0.05
N LEU A 16 0.68 -9.62 0.87
CA LEU A 16 1.16 -8.83 2.01
C LEU A 16 1.43 -9.65 3.27
N ALA A 17 1.26 -10.98 3.26
CA ALA A 17 1.36 -11.80 4.46
C ALA A 17 2.71 -11.64 5.17
N LYS A 18 3.82 -11.68 4.42
CA LYS A 18 5.18 -11.51 5.00
C LYS A 18 5.36 -10.14 5.66
N THR A 19 4.94 -9.07 4.99
CA THR A 19 5.02 -7.70 5.52
C THR A 19 4.15 -7.55 6.77
N ARG A 20 2.92 -8.07 6.71
CA ARG A 20 1.99 -8.07 7.85
C ARG A 20 2.60 -8.78 9.05
N ASP A 21 3.15 -9.97 8.85
CA ASP A 21 3.68 -10.77 9.97
C ASP A 21 4.95 -10.13 10.55
N ASN A 22 5.78 -9.50 9.72
CA ASN A 22 6.97 -8.77 10.18
C ASN A 22 6.65 -7.48 10.94
N ILE A 23 5.65 -6.70 10.51
CA ILE A 23 5.33 -5.43 11.15
C ILE A 23 4.32 -5.65 12.28
N ILE A 24 3.12 -6.12 11.96
CA ILE A 24 2.02 -6.28 12.93
C ILE A 24 2.39 -7.32 13.97
N GLY A 25 3.02 -8.43 13.57
CA GLY A 25 3.44 -9.47 14.53
C GLY A 25 4.49 -8.97 15.53
N LYS A 26 5.39 -8.07 15.13
CA LYS A 26 6.35 -7.44 16.06
C LYS A 26 5.67 -6.42 16.97
N VAL A 27 4.82 -5.56 16.42
CA VAL A 27 4.07 -4.56 17.21
C VAL A 27 3.21 -5.26 18.26
N GLN A 28 2.43 -6.28 17.88
CA GLN A 28 1.58 -7.02 18.80
C GLN A 28 2.35 -7.62 19.98
N LYS A 29 3.55 -8.17 19.75
CA LYS A 29 4.39 -8.72 20.83
C LYS A 29 4.74 -7.68 21.89
N ILE A 30 4.99 -6.44 21.47
CA ILE A 30 5.31 -5.32 22.37
C ILE A 30 4.06 -4.88 23.13
N LEU A 31 2.92 -4.80 22.45
CA LEU A 31 1.66 -4.45 23.08
C LEU A 31 1.19 -5.49 24.10
N THR A 32 1.53 -6.77 23.90
CA THR A 32 1.21 -7.83 24.88
C THR A 32 2.15 -7.85 26.09
N SER A 33 3.37 -7.30 25.98
CA SER A 33 4.36 -7.32 27.06
C SER A 33 4.29 -6.11 27.99
N LYS A 34 3.70 -5.00 27.52
CA LYS A 34 3.55 -3.75 28.27
C LYS A 34 2.06 -3.43 28.42
N THR A 35 1.63 -2.99 29.60
CA THR A 35 0.23 -2.62 29.85
C THR A 35 -0.06 -1.15 29.57
N LYS A 36 0.96 -0.29 29.69
CA LYS A 36 0.84 1.16 29.53
C LYS A 36 1.52 1.65 28.25
N ILE A 37 0.97 2.69 27.67
CA ILE A 37 1.58 3.43 26.56
C ILE A 37 2.57 4.43 27.16
N ASP A 38 3.86 4.16 27.01
CA ASP A 38 4.96 5.05 27.39
C ASP A 38 5.86 5.36 26.18
N GLU A 39 6.85 6.23 26.37
CA GLU A 39 7.78 6.60 25.30
C GLU A 39 8.61 5.41 24.79
N GLU A 40 8.87 4.40 25.64
CA GLU A 40 9.58 3.19 25.24
C GLU A 40 8.74 2.38 24.23
N VAL A 41 7.42 2.25 24.47
CA VAL A 41 6.51 1.59 23.52
C VAL A 41 6.47 2.33 22.18
N LEU A 42 6.40 3.66 22.19
CA LEU A 42 6.37 4.48 20.97
C LEU A 42 7.68 4.38 20.19
N GLN A 43 8.83 4.43 20.86
CA GLN A 43 10.14 4.25 20.25
C GLN A 43 10.28 2.86 19.60
N ASN A 44 9.82 1.81 20.26
CA ASN A 44 9.87 0.48 19.67
C ASN A 44 8.99 0.36 18.41
N ILE A 45 7.82 1.02 18.39
CA ILE A 45 6.96 1.07 17.20
C ILE A 45 7.68 1.79 16.06
N GLU A 46 8.35 2.91 16.34
CA GLU A 46 9.18 3.63 15.38
C GLU A 46 10.22 2.71 14.73
N GLU A 47 11.00 1.98 15.54
CA GLU A 47 12.02 1.05 15.05
C GLU A 47 11.44 -0.05 14.16
N ILE A 48 10.29 -0.62 14.56
CA ILE A 48 9.61 -1.66 13.76
C ILE A 48 9.17 -1.10 12.39
N LEU A 49 8.61 0.10 12.36
CA LEU A 49 8.15 0.72 11.11
C LEU A 49 9.33 1.07 10.19
N ILE A 50 10.45 1.55 10.74
CA ILE A 50 11.68 1.80 9.97
C ILE A 50 12.23 0.49 9.39
N GLN A 51 12.32 -0.57 10.20
CA GLN A 51 12.72 -1.90 9.72
C GLN A 51 11.74 -2.51 8.71
N GLY A 52 10.50 -2.01 8.68
CA GLY A 52 9.44 -2.41 7.77
C GLY A 52 9.41 -1.62 6.45
N ASP A 53 10.46 -0.88 6.12
CA ASP A 53 10.58 -0.07 4.90
C ASP A 53 9.54 1.07 4.77
N VAL A 54 8.97 1.55 5.88
CA VAL A 54 8.02 2.69 5.87
C VAL A 54 8.72 4.03 5.57
N GLY A 55 10.02 4.10 5.87
CA GLY A 55 10.85 5.28 5.70
C GLY A 55 10.76 6.26 6.87
N VAL A 56 11.89 6.91 7.19
CA VAL A 56 12.05 7.73 8.41
C VAL A 56 11.00 8.84 8.50
N ALA A 57 10.84 9.66 7.47
CA ALA A 57 9.91 10.80 7.51
C ALA A 57 8.45 10.37 7.75
N THR A 58 8.00 9.30 7.08
CA THR A 58 6.65 8.75 7.23
C THR A 58 6.47 8.16 8.62
N THR A 59 7.45 7.39 9.12
CA THR A 59 7.39 6.81 10.46
C THR A 59 7.31 7.89 11.53
N MET A 60 8.17 8.91 11.47
CA MET A 60 8.15 10.03 12.42
C MET A 60 6.79 10.70 12.47
N LYS A 61 6.17 10.93 11.31
CA LYS A 61 4.82 11.48 11.23
C LYS A 61 3.79 10.57 11.91
N ILE A 62 3.81 9.27 11.63
CA ILE A 62 2.88 8.30 12.24
C ILE A 62 3.02 8.28 13.76
N VAL A 63 4.25 8.23 14.27
CA VAL A 63 4.53 8.13 15.71
C VAL A 63 4.15 9.42 16.44
N GLU A 64 4.39 10.59 15.85
CA GLU A 64 3.98 11.86 16.44
C GLU A 64 2.45 12.01 16.46
N ASP A 65 1.77 11.71 15.34
CA ASP A 65 0.30 11.74 15.26
C ASP A 65 -0.31 10.78 16.31
N LEU A 66 0.31 9.61 16.50
CA LEU A 66 -0.09 8.63 17.52
C LEU A 66 0.13 9.16 18.94
N ARG A 67 1.29 9.76 19.22
CA ARG A 67 1.65 10.35 20.52
C ARG A 67 0.66 11.45 20.92
N GLU A 68 0.38 12.38 20.01
CA GLU A 68 -0.58 13.45 20.23
C GLU A 68 -1.98 12.91 20.50
N ARG A 69 -2.41 11.91 19.74
CA ARG A 69 -3.73 11.30 19.87
C ARG A 69 -3.90 10.57 21.21
N VAL A 70 -2.90 9.79 21.62
CA VAL A 70 -2.88 9.12 22.93
C VAL A 70 -3.01 10.14 24.06
N LYS A 71 -2.25 11.23 23.99
CA LYS A 71 -2.29 12.32 24.98
C LYS A 71 -3.64 13.04 25.00
N LYS A 72 -4.24 13.31 23.84
CA LYS A 72 -5.50 14.04 23.70
C LYS A 72 -6.71 13.22 24.13
N GLU A 73 -6.77 11.95 23.73
CA GLU A 73 -7.90 11.05 23.99
C GLU A 73 -7.78 10.31 25.33
N GLY A 74 -6.64 10.45 26.02
CA GLY A 74 -6.44 9.89 27.36
C GLY A 74 -6.24 8.37 27.37
N TYR A 75 -5.81 7.80 26.24
CA TYR A 75 -5.53 6.36 26.15
C TYR A 75 -4.35 5.99 27.03
N GLN A 76 -4.53 4.98 27.88
CA GLN A 76 -3.47 4.50 28.77
C GLN A 76 -3.09 3.05 28.49
N GLU A 77 -3.94 2.27 27.82
CA GLU A 77 -3.73 0.85 27.59
C GLU A 77 -3.22 0.56 26.19
N THR A 78 -2.22 -0.33 26.10
CA THR A 78 -1.63 -0.82 24.85
C THR A 78 -2.61 -1.61 23.99
N SER A 79 -3.69 -2.13 24.57
CA SER A 79 -4.74 -2.91 23.90
C SER A 79 -5.41 -2.13 22.75
N GLN A 80 -5.46 -0.80 22.85
CA GLN A 80 -6.06 0.09 21.86
C GLN A 80 -5.03 0.64 20.86
N LEU A 81 -3.74 0.49 21.12
CA LEU A 81 -2.68 1.12 20.33
C LEU A 81 -2.56 0.53 18.91
N ASP A 82 -2.84 -0.77 18.73
CA ASP A 82 -2.87 -1.41 17.40
C ASP A 82 -3.97 -0.82 16.50
N LEU A 83 -5.14 -0.53 17.08
CA LEU A 83 -6.24 0.10 16.34
C LEU A 83 -5.86 1.53 15.94
N LEU A 84 -5.35 2.32 16.89
CA LEU A 84 -4.95 3.71 16.66
C LEU A 84 -3.85 3.81 15.59
N LEU A 85 -2.83 2.95 15.67
CA LEU A 85 -1.76 2.89 14.67
C LEU A 85 -2.32 2.62 13.27
N LYS A 86 -3.24 1.65 13.13
CA LYS A 86 -3.89 1.36 11.84
C LYS A 86 -4.67 2.56 11.31
N GLU A 87 -5.39 3.26 12.19
CA GLU A 87 -6.15 4.46 11.82
C GLU A 87 -5.23 5.59 11.34
N GLU A 88 -4.12 5.87 12.02
CA GLU A 88 -3.15 6.88 11.57
C GLU A 88 -2.51 6.52 10.23
N MET A 89 -2.13 5.25 10.05
CA MET A 89 -1.62 4.75 8.77
C MET A 89 -2.68 4.88 7.65
N GLN A 90 -3.94 4.60 7.96
CA GLN A 90 -5.04 4.72 6.99
C GLN A 90 -5.28 6.17 6.58
N LYS A 91 -5.22 7.14 7.51
CA LYS A 91 -5.37 8.57 7.20
C LYS A 91 -4.31 9.03 6.19
N LEU A 92 -3.07 8.60 6.37
CA LEU A 92 -1.99 8.91 5.43
C LEU A 92 -2.26 8.36 4.03
N LEU A 93 -2.71 7.10 3.92
CA LEU A 93 -3.02 6.48 2.64
C LEU A 93 -4.26 7.10 1.97
N ALA A 94 -5.28 7.46 2.75
CA ALA A 94 -6.52 8.05 2.25
C ALA A 94 -6.31 9.44 1.66
N SER A 95 -5.32 10.21 2.15
CA SER A 95 -5.01 11.55 1.65
C SER A 95 -4.59 11.59 0.17
N GLY A 96 -4.19 10.45 -0.42
CA GLY A 96 -3.81 10.34 -1.82
C GLY A 96 -4.86 9.75 -2.77
N SER A 97 -6.04 9.37 -2.27
CA SER A 97 -7.07 8.68 -3.06
C SER A 97 -8.17 9.64 -3.51
N ASN A 98 -8.17 10.00 -4.80
CA ASN A 98 -9.34 10.61 -5.43
C ASN A 98 -10.35 9.50 -5.69
N GLY A 99 -11.44 9.46 -4.91
CA GLY A 99 -12.44 8.38 -4.76
C GLY A 99 -13.19 7.87 -6.01
N GLU A 100 -12.54 7.68 -7.14
CA GLU A 100 -13.12 7.05 -8.33
C GLU A 100 -13.04 5.52 -8.22
N ASN A 101 -14.22 4.89 -8.09
CA ASN A 101 -14.39 3.46 -7.83
C ASN A 101 -14.35 2.56 -9.07
N ASP A 102 -13.97 3.07 -10.24
CA ASP A 102 -13.76 2.24 -11.42
C ASP A 102 -12.29 2.25 -11.85
N LEU A 103 -11.55 1.26 -11.33
CA LEU A 103 -10.11 1.04 -11.53
C LEU A 103 -9.64 1.04 -12.99
N PHE A 104 -10.54 0.82 -13.96
CA PHE A 104 -10.22 0.78 -15.39
C PHE A 104 -11.16 1.66 -16.24
N ALA A 105 -11.91 2.57 -15.61
CA ALA A 105 -12.55 3.65 -16.33
C ALA A 105 -11.50 4.55 -16.97
N LEU A 106 -11.77 4.97 -18.19
CA LEU A 106 -10.94 5.93 -18.92
C LEU A 106 -11.81 7.13 -19.27
N PRO A 107 -11.27 8.36 -19.22
CA PRO A 107 -12.01 9.56 -19.63
C PRO A 107 -12.59 9.37 -21.05
N PRO A 108 -13.91 9.51 -21.24
CA PRO A 108 -14.58 9.14 -22.49
C PRO A 108 -14.13 9.98 -23.68
N GLU A 109 -13.71 11.22 -23.45
CA GLU A 109 -13.42 12.22 -24.48
C GLU A 109 -11.99 12.16 -25.03
N ARG A 110 -11.09 11.34 -24.46
CA ARG A 110 -9.70 11.21 -24.91
C ARG A 110 -9.44 9.82 -25.50
N LYS A 111 -9.56 9.70 -26.83
CA LYS A 111 -9.26 8.47 -27.57
C LYS A 111 -8.23 8.74 -28.69
N PRO A 112 -7.12 7.98 -28.75
CA PRO A 112 -6.70 6.95 -27.79
C PRO A 112 -6.26 7.56 -26.45
N TYR A 113 -6.53 6.86 -25.35
CA TYR A 113 -5.92 7.18 -24.06
C TYR A 113 -4.52 6.54 -24.02
N VAL A 114 -3.48 7.36 -23.94
CA VAL A 114 -2.09 6.91 -24.05
C VAL A 114 -1.48 6.77 -22.65
N ILE A 115 -1.00 5.56 -22.33
CA ILE A 115 -0.29 5.26 -21.09
C ILE A 115 1.16 4.96 -21.43
N MET A 116 2.08 5.79 -20.94
CA MET A 116 3.52 5.56 -21.05
C MET A 116 4.04 4.96 -19.74
N ILE A 117 4.64 3.77 -19.81
CA ILE A 117 5.22 3.09 -18.65
C ILE A 117 6.74 3.30 -18.65
N VAL A 118 7.26 3.84 -17.55
CA VAL A 118 8.68 4.16 -17.37
C VAL A 118 9.24 3.46 -16.12
N GLY A 119 10.57 3.28 -16.07
CA GLY A 119 11.26 2.67 -14.92
C GLY A 119 12.55 1.96 -15.30
N VAL A 120 13.34 1.54 -14.31
CA VAL A 120 14.63 0.86 -14.51
C VAL A 120 14.45 -0.61 -14.92
N ASN A 121 15.54 -1.30 -15.23
CA ASN A 121 15.51 -2.72 -15.61
C ASN A 121 15.12 -3.61 -14.42
N GLY A 122 14.41 -4.71 -14.68
CA GLY A 122 14.04 -5.70 -13.66
C GLY A 122 12.80 -5.39 -12.81
N VAL A 123 12.24 -4.17 -12.85
CA VAL A 123 11.06 -3.79 -12.04
C VAL A 123 9.71 -4.30 -12.58
N GLY A 124 9.73 -5.11 -13.65
CA GLY A 124 8.53 -5.73 -14.21
C GLY A 124 7.70 -4.86 -15.16
N LYS A 125 8.29 -3.86 -15.84
CA LYS A 125 7.58 -2.97 -16.79
C LYS A 125 6.74 -3.73 -17.83
N THR A 126 7.37 -4.58 -18.64
CA THR A 126 6.69 -5.35 -19.72
C THR A 126 5.62 -6.28 -19.15
N THR A 127 5.90 -6.93 -18.02
CA THR A 127 4.91 -7.77 -17.32
C THR A 127 3.70 -6.96 -16.86
N THR A 128 3.90 -5.74 -16.37
CA THR A 128 2.83 -4.82 -15.97
C THR A 128 2.04 -4.33 -17.19
N ILE A 129 2.69 -4.05 -18.33
CA ILE A 129 2.00 -3.73 -19.60
C ILE A 129 1.04 -4.86 -19.99
N GLY A 130 1.50 -6.12 -19.96
CA GLY A 130 0.65 -7.27 -20.28
C GLY A 130 -0.54 -7.43 -19.33
N LYS A 131 -0.32 -7.24 -18.01
CA LYS A 131 -1.40 -7.27 -16.99
C LYS A 131 -2.43 -6.16 -17.22
N LEU A 132 -1.97 -4.93 -17.52
CA LEU A 132 -2.85 -3.81 -17.83
C LEU A 132 -3.64 -4.05 -19.11
N ALA A 133 -2.99 -4.53 -20.17
CA ALA A 133 -3.66 -4.84 -21.44
C ALA A 133 -4.75 -5.92 -21.26
N TYR A 134 -4.47 -6.97 -20.49
CA TYR A 134 -5.45 -8.00 -20.14
C TYR A 134 -6.64 -7.41 -19.38
N ASN A 135 -6.39 -6.57 -18.36
CA ASN A 135 -7.46 -5.96 -17.57
C ASN A 135 -8.31 -4.97 -18.37
N TYR A 136 -7.70 -4.11 -19.21
CA TYR A 136 -8.44 -3.19 -20.08
C TYR A 136 -9.26 -3.92 -21.15
N LYS A 137 -8.73 -5.01 -21.71
CA LYS A 137 -9.48 -5.89 -22.63
C LYS A 137 -10.68 -6.52 -21.94
N ASN A 138 -10.52 -7.03 -20.72
CA ASN A 138 -11.62 -7.56 -19.90
C ASN A 138 -12.66 -6.50 -19.51
N ALA A 139 -12.24 -5.23 -19.41
CA ALA A 139 -13.12 -4.08 -19.23
C ALA A 139 -13.75 -3.58 -20.55
N GLY A 140 -13.63 -4.35 -21.64
CA GLY A 140 -14.26 -4.06 -22.94
C GLY A 140 -13.55 -2.98 -23.78
N LYS A 141 -12.32 -2.61 -23.46
CA LYS A 141 -11.55 -1.60 -24.21
C LYS A 141 -10.75 -2.25 -25.35
N SER A 142 -10.59 -1.51 -26.45
CA SER A 142 -9.59 -1.84 -27.48
C SER A 142 -8.20 -1.40 -27.00
N VAL A 143 -7.21 -2.28 -27.11
CA VAL A 143 -5.86 -2.05 -26.59
C VAL A 143 -4.85 -2.26 -27.72
N VAL A 144 -3.93 -1.32 -27.85
CA VAL A 144 -2.75 -1.41 -28.71
C VAL A 144 -1.52 -1.29 -27.83
N ILE A 145 -0.54 -2.18 -28.02
CA ILE A 145 0.75 -2.15 -27.31
C ILE A 145 1.82 -1.69 -28.30
N ALA A 146 2.58 -0.66 -27.92
CA ALA A 146 3.74 -0.20 -28.67
C ALA A 146 5.03 -0.68 -28.00
N ALA A 147 5.79 -1.51 -28.69
CA ALA A 147 7.07 -2.06 -28.22
C ALA A 147 8.20 -1.02 -28.36
N ALA A 148 8.23 -0.06 -27.44
CA ALA A 148 9.17 1.06 -27.47
C ALA A 148 10.47 0.81 -26.65
N ASP A 149 10.60 -0.32 -25.95
CA ASP A 149 11.84 -0.72 -25.26
C ASP A 149 12.81 -1.36 -26.26
N THR A 150 13.42 -0.54 -27.12
CA THR A 150 14.27 -0.99 -28.23
C THR A 150 15.72 -1.27 -27.84
N PHE A 151 16.14 -0.89 -26.63
CA PHE A 151 17.50 -1.11 -26.14
C PHE A 151 17.73 -2.56 -25.70
N ARG A 152 16.69 -3.22 -25.19
CA ARG A 152 16.77 -4.60 -24.69
C ARG A 152 16.23 -5.56 -25.74
N ALA A 153 17.10 -6.35 -26.37
CA ALA A 153 16.72 -7.31 -27.41
C ALA A 153 15.54 -8.21 -27.00
N ALA A 154 15.59 -8.77 -25.79
CA ALA A 154 14.54 -9.65 -25.25
C ALA A 154 13.31 -8.90 -24.65
N ALA A 155 13.21 -7.58 -24.80
CA ALA A 155 12.02 -6.84 -24.34
C ALA A 155 10.90 -6.82 -25.40
N ASN A 156 11.22 -7.16 -26.65
CA ASN A 156 10.30 -7.15 -27.79
C ASN A 156 9.89 -8.56 -28.26
N GLU A 157 10.36 -9.62 -27.59
CA GLU A 157 9.95 -11.02 -27.78
C GLU A 157 8.90 -11.42 -26.72
#